data_AF-A0A9E7BZQ7-F1
#
_entry.id   AF-A0A9E7BZQ7-F1
#
_cell.length_a   1.000
_cell.length_b   1.000
_cell.length_c   1.000
_cell.angle_alpha   90.00
_cell.angle_beta   90.00
_cell.angle_gamma   90.00
#
_symmetry.space_group_name_H-M   'P 1'
#
loop_
_entity.id
_entity.type
_entity.pdbx_description
1 polymer ?
#
loop_
_entity_poly.entity_id
_entity_poly.type
_entity_poly.pdbx_seq_one_letter_code
_entity_poly.pdbx_strand_id
1 'polypeptide(L)' 'MAKAKKITCEDCYFRRNLLCALTLDEPCATFRPDHPDGLRPPLQMRFVFGQERRTQAAWAFPTAQEQAALHGA' A
#
# COMPACT_ATOMS: atom_id res chain seq x y z
N MET A 1 -14.22 1.88 31.40
CA MET A 1 -14.05 1.93 29.93
C MET A 1 -14.83 3.11 29.40
N ALA A 2 -14.17 4.12 28.83
CA ALA A 2 -14.87 5.26 28.23
C ALA A 2 -15.67 4.77 27.01
N LYS A 3 -16.94 5.15 26.91
CA LYS A 3 -17.81 4.80 25.79
C LYS A 3 -17.24 5.49 24.54
N ALA A 4 -16.97 4.74 23.47
CA ALA A 4 -16.48 5.33 22.22
C ALA A 4 -17.52 6.35 21.71
N LYS A 5 -17.07 7.60 21.46
CA LYS A 5 -17.91 8.65 20.87
C LYS A 5 -18.43 8.14 19.51
N LYS A 6 -19.73 8.25 19.25
CA LYS A 6 -20.26 8.04 17.90
C LYS A 6 -19.67 9.11 16.99
N ILE A 7 -18.90 8.70 15.99
CA ILE A 7 -18.35 9.57 14.96
C ILE A 7 -19.41 9.89 13.91
N THR A 8 -19.37 11.09 13.36
CA THR A 8 -20.28 11.58 12.31
C THR A 8 -19.49 12.18 11.15
N CYS A 9 -20.16 12.48 10.03
CA CYS A 9 -19.47 13.15 8.93
C CYS A 9 -18.94 14.55 9.32
N GLU A 10 -19.51 15.19 10.33
CA GLU A 10 -19.04 16.50 10.84
C GLU A 10 -17.66 16.43 11.54
N ASP A 11 -17.24 15.22 11.95
CA ASP A 11 -15.89 14.96 12.47
C ASP A 11 -14.88 14.64 11.35
N CYS A 12 -15.33 14.59 10.08
CA CYS A 12 -14.49 14.23 8.93
C CYS A 12 -13.72 15.44 8.39
N TYR A 13 -12.43 15.25 8.10
CA TYR A 13 -11.57 16.24 7.44
C TYR A 13 -12.21 16.80 6.17
N PHE A 14 -12.78 15.94 5.31
CA PHE A 14 -13.37 16.39 4.04
C PHE A 14 -14.60 17.28 4.23
N ARG A 15 -15.44 17.00 5.23
CA ARG A 15 -16.65 17.80 5.50
C ARG A 15 -16.28 19.19 6.01
N ARG A 16 -15.34 19.25 6.96
CA ARG A 16 -14.85 20.52 7.53
C ARG A 16 -14.16 21.42 6.52
N ASN A 17 -13.57 20.83 5.49
CA ASN A 17 -12.93 21.55 4.38
C ASN A 17 -13.86 21.75 3.17
N LEU A 18 -15.15 21.41 3.25
CA LEU A 18 -16.12 21.50 2.15
C LEU A 18 -15.74 20.68 0.90
N LEU A 19 -15.00 19.59 1.09
CA LEU A 19 -14.52 18.67 0.07
C LEU A 19 -15.27 17.32 0.06
N CYS A 20 -16.22 17.12 0.98
CA CYS A 20 -16.99 15.88 1.03
C CYS A 20 -17.99 15.82 -0.13
N ALA A 21 -17.92 14.76 -0.93
CA ALA A 21 -18.83 14.56 -2.06
C ALA A 21 -20.25 14.12 -1.64
N LEU A 22 -20.42 13.63 -0.41
CA LEU A 22 -21.67 13.07 0.10
C LEU A 22 -22.29 14.00 1.14
N THR A 23 -23.60 14.23 1.03
CA THR A 23 -24.45 14.88 2.04
C THR A 23 -25.10 13.83 2.93
N LEU A 24 -24.32 13.28 3.86
CA LEU A 24 -24.74 12.28 4.85
C LEU A 24 -24.36 12.76 6.26
N ASP A 25 -25.20 12.42 7.25
CA ASP A 25 -24.90 12.71 8.66
C ASP A 25 -23.99 11.62 9.28
N GLU A 26 -24.02 10.41 8.73
CA GLU A 26 -23.16 9.30 9.12
C GLU A 26 -21.74 9.41 8.51
N PRO A 27 -20.73 8.75 9.11
CA PRO A 27 -19.38 8.73 8.53
C PRO A 27 -19.40 8.28 7.07
N CYS A 28 -18.92 9.15 6.17
CA CYS A 28 -18.86 8.83 4.76
C CYS A 28 -17.86 7.69 4.46
N ALA A 29 -17.97 7.06 3.29
CA ALA A 29 -17.09 5.96 2.88
C ALA A 29 -15.60 6.34 2.86
N THR A 30 -15.28 7.63 2.73
CA THR A 30 -13.91 8.16 2.75
C THR A 30 -13.55 8.82 4.08
N PHE A 31 -14.28 8.55 5.17
CA PHE A 31 -14.08 9.18 6.47
C PHE A 31 -12.60 9.18 6.89
N ARG A 32 -12.09 10.37 7.21
CA ARG A 32 -10.77 10.61 7.80
C ARG A 32 -10.95 11.57 8.96
N PRO A 33 -10.48 11.26 10.18
CA PRO A 33 -10.58 12.16 11.31
C PRO A 33 -9.92 13.51 11.00
N ASP A 34 -10.57 14.61 11.37
CA ASP A 34 -9.99 15.95 11.28
C ASP A 34 -8.93 16.18 12.39
N HIS A 35 -7.71 15.68 12.16
CA HIS A 35 -6.58 15.89 13.06
C HIS A 35 -5.92 17.26 12.79
N PRO A 36 -5.37 17.96 13.81
CA PRO A 36 -4.63 19.21 13.60
C PRO A 36 -3.43 19.09 12.64
N ASP A 37 -2.87 17.88 12.47
CA ASP A 37 -1.81 17.60 11.48
C ASP A 37 -2.32 17.46 10.04
N GLY A 38 -3.63 17.52 9.82
CA GLY A 38 -4.27 17.29 8.52
C GLY A 38 -4.21 15.82 8.06
N LEU A 39 -4.38 15.61 6.75
CA LEU A 39 -4.25 14.29 6.13
C LEU A 39 -2.78 13.88 6.05
N ARG A 40 -2.36 12.94 6.90
CA ARG A 40 -1.07 12.28 6.75
C ARG A 40 -1.19 11.05 5.83
N PRO A 41 -0.44 11.00 4.71
CA PRO A 41 -0.39 9.79 3.91
C PRO A 41 0.24 8.66 4.73
N PRO A 42 -0.22 7.41 4.57
CA PRO A 42 0.46 6.28 5.15
C PRO A 42 1.90 6.22 4.62
N LEU A 43 2.84 5.79 5.46
CA LEU A 43 4.23 5.60 5.02
C LEU A 43 4.24 4.55 3.91
N GLN A 44 4.71 4.94 2.74
CA GLN A 44 4.92 4.00 1.65
C GLN A 44 5.94 2.94 2.09
N MET A 45 5.62 1.68 1.82
CA MET A 45 6.59 0.59 2.06
C MET A 45 7.87 0.88 1.27
N ARG A 46 9.02 0.75 1.94
CA ARG A 46 10.32 0.94 1.30
C ARG A 46 10.75 -0.38 0.67
N PHE A 47 11.32 -0.31 -0.53
CA PHE A 47 12.00 -1.47 -1.11
C PHE A 47 13.21 -1.84 -0.24
N VAL A 48 13.25 -3.10 0.18
CA VAL A 48 14.44 -3.70 0.78
C VAL A 48 15.08 -4.57 -0.29
N PHE A 49 16.16 -4.07 -0.89
CA PHE A 49 16.96 -4.86 -1.83
C PHE A 49 17.69 -5.94 -1.02
N GLY A 50 17.38 -7.21 -1.28
CA GLY A 50 18.06 -8.33 -0.64
C GLY A 50 19.52 -8.41 -1.10
N GLN A 51 20.46 -8.60 -0.17
CA GLN A 51 21.88 -8.75 -0.46
C GLN A 51 22.15 -9.85 -1.50
N GLU A 52 22.98 -9.51 -2.49
CA GLU A 52 23.81 -10.29 -3.45
C GLU A 52 23.47 -11.76 -3.79
N ARG A 53 23.05 -12.60 -2.83
CA ARG A 53 22.69 -14.01 -3.06
C ARG A 53 21.50 -14.24 -4.01
N ARG A 54 20.78 -13.19 -4.45
CA ARG A 54 19.67 -13.31 -5.42
C ARG A 54 20.07 -13.12 -6.88
N THR A 55 21.30 -12.71 -7.18
CA THR A 55 21.82 -12.76 -8.57
C THR A 55 22.31 -14.15 -8.95
N GLN A 56 22.45 -15.05 -7.97
CA GLN A 56 22.68 -16.46 -8.23
C GLN A 56 21.34 -17.13 -8.55
N ALA A 57 21.20 -17.63 -9.79
CA ALA A 57 20.03 -18.38 -10.18
C ALA A 57 19.85 -19.58 -9.23
N ALA A 58 18.64 -19.79 -8.71
CA ALA A 58 18.32 -20.94 -7.86
C ALA A 58 18.50 -22.28 -8.59
N TRP A 59 18.57 -22.23 -9.91
CA TRP A 59 18.84 -23.34 -10.81
C TRP A 59 20.05 -22.98 -11.68
N ALA A 60 21.04 -23.87 -11.75
CA ALA A 60 22.12 -23.74 -12.73
C ALA A 60 21.57 -24.08 -14.11
N PHE A 61 21.37 -23.07 -14.95
CA PHE A 61 21.05 -23.32 -16.36
C PHE A 61 22.22 -24.05 -17.02
N PRO A 62 21.96 -25.05 -17.90
CA PRO A 62 22.99 -25.61 -18.75
C PRO A 62 23.71 -24.48 -19.50
N THR A 63 25.01 -24.61 -19.64
CA THR A 63 25.80 -23.77 -20.52
C THR A 63 25.25 -23.83 -21.95
N ALA A 64 25.53 -22.80 -22.75
CA ALA A 64 25.14 -22.80 -24.16
C ALA A 64 25.66 -24.03 -24.91
N GLN A 65 26.83 -24.56 -24.51
CA GLN A 65 27.45 -25.75 -25.10
C GLN A 65 26.68 -27.04 -24.73
N GLU A 66 26.26 -27.18 -23.46
CA GLU A 66 25.43 -28.31 -23.01
C GLU A 66 24.06 -28.33 -23.70
N GLN A 67 23.43 -27.15 -23.83
CA GLN A 67 22.14 -27.03 -24.54
C GLN A 67 22.27 -27.39 -26.02
N ALA A 68 23.35 -26.96 -26.68
CA ALA A 68 23.61 -27.29 -28.08
C ALA A 68 23.83 -28.80 -28.30
N ALA A 69 24.53 -29.48 -27.38
CA ALA A 69 24.75 -30.93 -27.45
C ALA A 69 23.45 -31.73 -27.29
N LEU A 70 22.55 -31.29 -26.42
CA LEU A 70 21.26 -31.95 -26.18
C LEU A 70 20.29 -31.88 -27.38
N HIS A 71 20.36 -30.81 -28.17
CA HIS A 71 19.39 -30.53 -29.25
C HIS A 71 20.00 -30.53 -30.66
N GLY A 72 21.25 -30.97 -30.80
CA GLY A 72 22.01 -30.93 -32.05
C GLY A 72 21.82 -32.14 -32.99
N ALA A 73 20.79 -32.98 -32.77
CA ALA A 73 20.47 -34.13 -33.62
C ALA A 73 19.28 -33.84 -34.54
#